data_AF-A0A956ZLU3-F1
#
_entry.id   AF-A0A956ZLU3-F1
#
_cell.length_a   1.000
_cell.length_b   1.000
_cell.length_c   1.000
_cell.angle_alpha   90.00
_cell.angle_beta   90.00
_cell.angle_gamma   90.00
#
_symmetry.space_group_name_H-M   'P 1'
#
loop_
_entity.id
_entity.type
_entity.pdbx_description
1 polymer ?
#
loop_
_entity_poly.entity_id
_entity_poly.type
_entity_poly.pdbx_seq_one_letter_code
_entity_poly.pdbx_strand_id
1 'polypeptide(L)' 'TQNVRDFRILHQDWAASGRQHAGIVALGDQRASIGVQVRALQRLVEMEEEIGFANRFFYLQNYRD' A
#
# COMPACT_ATOMS: atom_id res chain seq x y z
N THR A 1 -9.36 -10.68 -8.00
CA THR A 1 -9.13 -9.64 -9.03
C THR A 1 -7.78 -8.99 -8.76
N GLN A 2 -6.85 -9.01 -9.72
CA GLN A 2 -5.48 -8.48 -9.60
C GLN A 2 -5.41 -7.01 -10.07
N ASN A 3 -6.33 -6.15 -9.60
CA ASN A 3 -6.45 -4.75 -10.06
C ASN A 3 -5.35 -3.84 -9.49
N VAL A 4 -4.29 -4.43 -8.94
CA VAL A 4 -3.17 -3.75 -8.29
C VAL A 4 -2.45 -2.83 -9.28
N ARG A 5 -2.34 -3.26 -10.54
CA ARG A 5 -1.82 -2.43 -11.63
C ARG A 5 -2.69 -1.20 -11.86
N ASP A 6 -4.00 -1.38 -11.88
CA ASP A 6 -4.96 -0.29 -12.11
C ASP A 6 -4.90 0.73 -10.98
N PHE A 7 -4.84 0.28 -9.72
CA PHE A 7 -4.68 1.19 -8.58
C PHE A 7 -3.35 1.94 -8.60
N ARG A 8 -2.26 1.33 -9.10
CA ARG A 8 -0.99 2.04 -9.26
C ARG A 8 -1.09 3.13 -10.33
N ILE A 9 -1.75 2.85 -11.46
CA ILE A 9 -1.96 3.85 -12.52
C ILE A 9 -2.83 5.00 -11.99
N LEU A 10 -3.95 4.68 -11.33
CA LEU A 10 -4.81 5.70 -10.71
C LEU A 10 -4.07 6.56 -9.70
N HIS A 11 -3.21 5.97 -8.88
CA HIS A 11 -2.35 6.71 -7.96
C HIS A 11 -1.41 7.67 -8.70
N GLN A 12 -0.76 7.21 -9.77
CA GLN A 12 0.15 8.04 -10.57
C GLN A 12 -0.59 9.20 -11.22
N ASP A 13 -1.75 8.94 -11.84
CA ASP A 13 -2.57 9.98 -12.48
C ASP A 13 -3.07 11.00 -11.45
N TRP A 14 -3.49 10.53 -10.28
CA TRP A 14 -3.96 11.39 -9.20
C TRP A 14 -2.84 12.29 -8.66
N ALA A 15 -1.68 11.71 -8.37
CA ALA A 15 -0.51 12.44 -7.89
C ALA A 15 -0.01 13.45 -8.95
N ALA A 16 0.02 13.05 -10.24
CA ALA A 16 0.39 13.92 -11.35
C ALA A 16 -0.55 15.11 -11.52
N SER A 17 -1.83 14.98 -11.15
CA SER A 17 -2.80 16.08 -11.14
C SER A 17 -2.61 17.06 -9.96
N GLY A 18 -1.59 16.87 -9.12
CA GLY A 18 -1.33 17.69 -7.93
C GLY A 18 -2.29 17.44 -6.77
N ARG A 19 -3.16 16.44 -6.89
CA ARG A 19 -4.17 16.11 -5.88
C ARG A 19 -3.59 15.22 -4.81
N GLN A 20 -4.05 15.44 -3.59
CA GLN A 20 -3.61 14.69 -2.42
C GLN A 20 -4.54 13.50 -2.13
N HIS A 21 -4.04 12.43 -1.52
CA HIS A 21 -4.82 11.32 -0.96
C HIS A 21 -4.10 10.71 0.26
N ALA A 22 -4.82 9.95 1.07
CA ALA A 22 -4.32 9.39 2.33
C ALA A 22 -3.29 8.24 2.19
N GLY A 23 -2.86 7.92 0.97
CA GLY A 23 -2.08 6.72 0.66
C GLY A 23 -2.93 5.54 0.18
N ILE A 24 -2.29 4.56 -0.45
CA ILE A 24 -2.91 3.30 -0.88
C ILE A 24 -2.02 2.14 -0.41
N VAL A 25 -2.63 1.14 0.20
CA VAL A 25 -1.97 -0.14 0.52
C VAL A 25 -2.62 -1.24 -0.31
N ALA A 26 -1.86 -1.80 -1.24
CA ALA A 26 -2.34 -2.85 -2.14
C ALA A 26 -1.90 -4.23 -1.66
N LEU A 27 -2.85 -5.18 -1.66
CA LEU A 27 -2.57 -6.60 -1.48
C LEU A 27 -2.34 -7.25 -2.86
N GLY A 28 -1.08 -7.51 -3.19
CA GLY A 28 -0.70 -8.22 -4.43
C GLY A 28 -1.07 -9.70 -4.43
N ASP A 29 -1.15 -10.31 -3.25
CA ASP A 29 -1.39 -11.74 -3.08
C ASP A 29 -2.36 -11.99 -1.91
N GLN A 30 -3.48 -12.64 -2.21
CA GLN A 30 -4.54 -12.93 -1.23
C GLN A 30 -4.35 -14.29 -0.54
N ARG A 31 -3.29 -15.04 -0.85
CA ARG A 31 -3.04 -16.39 -0.30
C ARG A 31 -2.53 -16.35 1.15
N ALA A 32 -1.98 -15.23 1.60
CA ALA A 32 -1.53 -15.06 2.97
C ALA A 32 -2.71 -15.09 3.95
N SER A 33 -2.55 -15.77 5.08
CA SER A 33 -3.57 -15.77 6.14
C SER A 33 -3.79 -14.37 6.70
N ILE A 34 -4.97 -14.12 7.26
CA ILE A 34 -5.32 -12.82 7.87
C ILE A 34 -4.27 -12.41 8.91
N GLY A 35 -3.79 -13.33 9.75
CA GLY A 35 -2.76 -13.04 10.74
C GLY A 35 -1.42 -12.58 10.15
N VAL A 36 -1.03 -13.12 8.99
CA VAL A 36 0.16 -12.64 8.25
C VAL A 36 -0.07 -11.23 7.70
N GLN A 37 -1.27 -10.95 7.18
CA GLN A 37 -1.62 -9.63 6.65
C GLN A 37 -1.62 -8.57 7.76
N VAL A 38 -2.15 -8.89 8.94
CA VAL A 38 -2.15 -7.99 10.11
C VAL A 38 -0.74 -7.67 10.58
N ARG A 39 0.14 -8.67 10.70
CA ARG A 39 1.55 -8.42 11.06
C ARG A 39 2.28 -7.57 10.04
N ALA A 40 2.03 -7.79 8.75
CA ALA A 40 2.59 -6.95 7.69
C ALA A 40 2.09 -5.50 7.76
N LEU A 41 0.83 -5.27 8.15
CA LEU A 41 0.31 -3.92 8.37
C LEU A 41 0.98 -3.23 9.55
N GLN A 42 1.20 -3.96 10.65
CA GLN A 42 1.92 -3.42 11.81
C GLN A 42 3.34 -2.98 11.44
N ARG A 43 4.08 -3.84 10.72
CA ARG A 43 5.43 -3.51 10.22
C ARG A 43 5.44 -2.33 9.27
N LEU A 44 4.47 -2.24 8.36
CA LEU A 44 4.33 -1.10 7.47
C LEU A 44 4.19 0.21 8.27
N VAL A 45 3.36 0.21 9.31
CA VAL A 45 3.19 1.39 10.18
C VAL A 45 4.49 1.73 10.91
N GLU A 46 5.19 0.73 11.47
CA GLU A 46 6.46 0.93 12.17
C GLU A 46 7.57 1.46 11.25
N MET A 47 7.65 0.99 10.00
CA MET A 47 8.72 1.36 9.07
C MET A 47 8.49 2.69 8.36
N GLU A 48 7.23 3.07 8.12
CA GLU A 48 6.88 4.27 7.34
C GLU A 48 6.34 5.41 8.20
N GLU A 49 6.46 5.32 9.53
CA GLU A 49 5.99 6.34 10.48
C GLU A 49 6.59 7.73 10.16
N GLU A 50 7.89 7.79 9.90
CA GLU A 50 8.62 9.05 9.69
C GLU A 50 8.26 9.74 8.38
N ILE A 51 8.06 8.97 7.30
CA ILE A 51 7.79 9.50 5.96
C ILE A 51 6.29 9.77 5.76
N GLY A 52 5.44 9.08 6.52
CA GLY A 52 4.00 9.20 6.45
C GLY A 52 3.37 8.54 5.21
N PHE A 53 2.05 8.43 5.24
CA PHE A 53 1.27 7.66 4.26
C PHE A 53 0.73 8.51 3.10
N ALA A 54 0.67 9.83 3.26
CA ALA A 54 0.05 10.74 2.32
C ALA A 54 0.69 10.65 0.92
N ASN A 55 -0.14 10.43 -0.10
CA ASN A 55 0.26 10.25 -1.50
C ASN A 55 1.28 9.15 -1.75
N ARG A 56 1.33 8.11 -0.91
CA ARG A 56 2.22 6.98 -1.14
C ARG A 56 1.43 5.75 -1.55
N PHE A 57 2.10 4.85 -2.25
CA PHE A 57 1.55 3.58 -2.67
C PHE A 57 2.44 2.46 -2.15
N PHE A 58 1.88 1.59 -1.32
CA PHE A 58 2.58 0.49 -0.70
C PHE A 58 2.05 -0.84 -1.18
N TYR A 59 2.96 -1.80 -1.29
CA TYR A 59 2.64 -3.20 -1.52
C TYR A 59 2.77 -3.94 -0.20
N LEU A 60 1.66 -4.46 0.34
CA LEU A 60 1.67 -5.08 1.66
C LEU A 60 2.58 -6.31 1.72
N GLN A 61 2.78 -6.99 0.59
CA GLN A 61 3.69 -8.13 0.51
C GLN A 61 5.16 -7.80 0.84
N ASN A 62 5.57 -6.54 0.72
CA ASN A 62 6.94 -6.11 1.03
C ASN A 62 7.23 -6.09 2.53
N TYR A 63 6.22 -6.32 3.38
CA TYR A 63 6.31 -6.23 4.84
C TYR A 63 6.00 -7.58 5.53
N ARG A 64 5.99 -8.69 4.79
CA ARG A 64 5.59 -10.01 5.30
C ARG A 64 6.69 -10.77 6.07
N ASP A 65 7.93 -10.33 6.00
CA ASP A 65 9.12 -11.05 6.53
C ASP A 65 9.51 -10.60 7.93
#